data_AF-A0A534RDQ0-F1
#
_entry.id   AF-A0A534RDQ0-F1
#
_cell.length_a   1.000
_cell.length_b   1.000
_cell.length_c   1.000
_cell.angle_alpha   90.00
_cell.angle_beta   90.00
_cell.angle_gamma   90.00
#
_symmetry.space_group_name_H-M   'P 1'
#
loop_
_entity.id
_entity.type
_entity.pdbx_description
1 polymer ?
#
loop_
_entity_poly.entity_id
_entity_poly.type
_entity_poly.pdbx_seq_one_letter_code
_entity_poly.pdbx_strand_id
1 'polypeptide(L)'
;PLPAGAHRGLRRRRLGAGAVGAAEAAGAGCDPRGRDGPPDGQALGRGPGGAARAVRGAGAGGDGDAREGGAGMITIDQFRAIDLRVGTVRAAEPHPNADRLLLLRVDLGTEERQLVAGIRAHYDPAALVGSQVVVVANLEPAKLRGVESQGMVLAASDGDRVVLLRPDDPVTPGAVVR
;
A
#
# COMPACT_ATOMS: atom_id res chain seq x y z
N PRO A 1 -63.15 22.54 -27.34
CA PRO A 1 -62.65 23.87 -27.76
C PRO A 1 -61.46 24.31 -26.89
N LEU A 2 -60.25 24.13 -27.40
CA LEU A 2 -58.98 24.63 -26.83
C LEU A 2 -58.40 25.65 -27.83
N PRO A 3 -57.81 26.78 -27.39
CA PRO A 3 -57.00 27.60 -28.27
C PRO A 3 -55.51 27.29 -28.13
N ALA A 4 -54.88 27.15 -29.29
CA ALA A 4 -53.46 26.96 -29.50
C ALA A 4 -52.69 28.29 -29.36
N GLY A 5 -51.56 28.27 -28.64
CA GLY A 5 -50.58 29.35 -28.58
C GLY A 5 -49.25 28.87 -29.11
N ALA A 6 -48.98 29.13 -30.39
CA ALA A 6 -47.71 28.85 -31.05
C ALA A 6 -46.83 30.13 -31.05
N HIS A 7 -45.69 30.09 -30.36
CA HIS A 7 -44.63 31.09 -30.56
C HIS A 7 -43.43 30.46 -31.28
N ARG A 8 -43.13 31.09 -32.43
CA ARG A 8 -42.05 30.84 -33.39
C ARG A 8 -40.71 31.38 -32.90
N GLY A 9 -39.64 30.68 -33.29
CA GLY A 9 -38.34 31.25 -33.68
C GLY A 9 -37.38 31.60 -32.53
N LEU A 10 -36.06 31.46 -32.61
CA LEU A 10 -35.16 31.31 -33.75
C LEU A 10 -33.83 30.63 -33.32
N ARG A 11 -33.34 29.73 -34.19
CA ARG A 11 -31.97 29.64 -34.76
C ARG A 11 -30.76 29.79 -33.81
N ARG A 12 -30.06 28.67 -33.56
CA ARG A 12 -28.82 28.21 -34.26
C ARG A 12 -27.60 29.14 -34.14
N ARG A 13 -26.52 28.63 -33.53
CA ARG A 13 -25.16 28.42 -34.08
C ARG A 13 -24.26 27.88 -32.94
N ARG A 14 -23.74 26.65 -33.03
CA ARG A 14 -22.51 26.18 -33.71
C ARG A 14 -21.20 26.74 -33.12
N LEU A 15 -20.42 25.80 -32.57
CA LEU A 15 -18.99 25.54 -32.72
C LEU A 15 -17.94 26.46 -32.04
N GLY A 16 -17.03 25.79 -31.34
CA GLY A 16 -15.68 26.21 -30.93
C GLY A 16 -15.18 25.16 -29.93
N ALA A 17 -14.47 24.08 -30.29
CA ALA A 17 -13.13 24.02 -30.88
C ALA A 17 -12.14 24.90 -30.11
N GLY A 18 -11.46 24.29 -29.14
CA GLY A 18 -10.35 24.87 -28.39
C GLY A 18 -9.34 23.77 -28.06
N ALA A 19 -8.54 23.42 -29.06
CA ALA A 19 -7.26 22.73 -28.88
C ALA A 19 -6.17 23.80 -28.83
N VAL A 20 -5.32 23.76 -27.80
CA VAL A 20 -3.91 24.23 -27.72
C VAL A 20 -3.48 24.01 -26.26
N GLY A 21 -2.28 23.55 -25.91
CA GLY A 21 -1.09 23.37 -26.70
C GLY A 21 -0.13 22.36 -26.07
N ALA A 22 0.60 21.71 -26.95
CA ALA A 22 1.83 21.01 -26.66
C ALA A 22 2.89 22.00 -26.17
N ALA A 23 3.68 21.60 -25.18
CA ALA A 23 4.98 22.17 -24.89
C ALA A 23 6.01 21.06 -25.12
N GLU A 24 6.61 21.11 -26.31
CA GLU A 24 7.85 20.45 -26.67
C GLU A 24 9.00 21.41 -26.36
N ALA A 25 10.07 20.94 -25.73
CA ALA A 25 11.38 21.59 -25.79
C ALA A 25 12.52 20.56 -25.55
N ALA A 26 13.34 20.39 -26.60
CA ALA A 26 14.80 20.17 -26.67
C ALA A 26 15.56 19.87 -25.34
N GLY A 27 16.53 18.95 -25.27
CA GLY A 27 17.50 18.50 -26.27
C GLY A 27 18.93 18.76 -25.75
N ALA A 28 19.61 17.73 -25.24
CA ALA A 28 21.07 17.58 -25.05
C ALA A 28 21.31 16.26 -24.27
N GLY A 29 22.21 15.33 -24.58
CA GLY A 29 23.20 15.22 -25.63
C GLY A 29 23.69 13.76 -25.68
N CYS A 30 24.16 13.36 -26.85
CA CYS A 30 24.82 12.09 -27.11
C CYS A 30 26.25 12.12 -26.56
N ASP A 31 26.68 11.10 -25.83
CA ASP A 31 28.11 10.72 -25.78
C ASP A 31 28.21 9.17 -25.76
N PRO A 32 28.64 8.54 -26.87
CA PRO A 32 28.88 7.12 -26.98
C PRO A 32 30.38 6.83 -26.78
N ARG A 33 30.74 6.33 -25.61
CA ARG A 33 32.04 5.70 -25.32
C ARG A 33 31.73 4.49 -24.44
N GLY A 34 31.73 3.24 -24.91
CA GLY A 34 32.74 2.61 -25.74
C GLY A 34 33.95 2.26 -24.88
N ARG A 35 33.93 1.07 -24.24
CA ARG A 35 35.12 0.26 -23.91
C ARG A 35 34.72 -1.08 -23.27
N ASP A 36 34.75 -2.09 -24.12
CA ASP A 36 35.27 -3.45 -23.96
C ASP A 36 35.68 -3.92 -22.54
N GLY A 37 35.19 -5.11 -22.16
CA GLY A 37 35.83 -6.00 -21.17
C GLY A 37 37.16 -6.57 -21.70
N PRO A 38 37.70 -7.72 -21.24
CA PRO A 38 37.20 -8.73 -20.27
C PRO A 38 38.37 -9.11 -19.28
N PRO A 39 38.64 -10.36 -18.83
CA PRO A 39 37.85 -11.59 -18.70
C PRO A 39 37.96 -12.28 -17.30
N ASP A 40 37.28 -13.43 -17.24
CA ASP A 40 37.26 -14.51 -16.26
C ASP A 40 38.54 -14.81 -15.47
N GLY A 41 38.33 -15.16 -14.20
CA GLY A 41 39.34 -15.75 -13.32
C GLY A 41 38.70 -16.74 -12.36
N GLN A 42 38.55 -17.99 -12.82
CA GLN A 42 38.23 -19.15 -11.99
C GLN A 42 39.32 -19.36 -10.92
N ALA A 43 38.93 -19.66 -9.68
CA ALA A 43 39.78 -20.43 -8.77
C ALA A 43 38.95 -21.20 -7.74
N LEU A 44 39.22 -22.49 -7.72
CA LEU A 44 38.65 -23.55 -6.88
C LEU A 44 39.18 -23.47 -5.44
N GLY A 45 38.42 -24.01 -4.48
CA GLY A 45 38.93 -24.24 -3.13
C GLY A 45 37.96 -25.00 -2.21
N ARG A 46 37.88 -26.32 -2.37
CA ARG A 46 37.30 -27.25 -1.39
C ARG A 46 38.22 -27.38 -0.18
N GLY A 47 37.64 -27.41 1.03
CA GLY A 47 38.32 -27.83 2.25
C GLY A 47 37.32 -28.06 3.40
N PRO A 48 37.25 -29.26 4.01
CA PRO A 48 36.24 -29.62 4.99
C PRO A 48 36.73 -29.42 6.44
N GLY A 49 35.79 -29.42 7.39
CA GLY A 49 36.08 -29.78 8.78
C GLY A 49 35.57 -28.77 9.81
N GLY A 50 34.65 -29.21 10.67
CA GLY A 50 34.25 -28.45 11.83
C GLY A 50 32.97 -28.97 12.47
N ALA A 51 33.11 -30.01 13.28
CA ALA A 51 32.04 -30.58 14.09
C ALA A 51 31.32 -29.52 14.94
N ALA A 52 29.99 -29.56 14.96
CA ALA A 52 29.22 -28.92 16.02
C ALA A 52 28.08 -29.85 16.45
N ARG A 53 28.23 -30.29 17.69
CA ARG A 53 27.34 -31.13 18.47
C ARG A 53 25.90 -30.62 18.51
N ALA A 54 25.02 -31.60 18.71
CA ALA A 54 23.65 -31.47 19.18
C ALA A 54 23.45 -30.43 20.28
N VAL A 55 22.37 -29.66 20.16
CA VAL A 55 21.67 -29.09 21.31
C VAL A 55 20.21 -29.57 21.22
N ARG A 56 19.88 -30.54 22.07
CA ARG A 56 18.51 -30.74 22.51
C ARG A 56 18.25 -29.73 23.62
N GLY A 57 17.08 -29.11 23.56
CA GLY A 57 16.26 -28.98 24.76
C GLY A 57 15.93 -27.56 25.21
N ALA A 58 14.77 -27.54 25.87
CA ALA A 58 14.24 -26.53 26.77
C ALA A 58 13.51 -25.36 26.12
N GLY A 59 12.18 -25.47 26.14
CA GLY A 59 11.33 -24.30 26.19
C GLY A 59 11.49 -23.56 27.52
N ALA A 60 11.23 -22.27 27.45
CA ALA A 60 10.77 -21.37 28.50
C ALA A 60 10.25 -20.15 27.71
N GLY A 61 9.01 -19.71 27.85
CA GLY A 61 8.57 -19.09 29.09
C GLY A 61 9.27 -17.74 29.19
N GLY A 62 8.63 -16.70 28.67
CA GLY A 62 9.19 -15.35 28.61
C GLY A 62 8.10 -14.33 28.33
N ASP A 63 7.21 -14.15 29.31
CA ASP A 63 6.40 -12.96 29.44
C ASP A 63 7.33 -11.74 29.47
N GLY A 64 7.45 -11.09 28.31
CA GLY A 64 8.38 -9.99 28.05
C GLY A 64 7.68 -8.64 28.05
N ASP A 65 7.34 -8.18 29.25
CA ASP A 65 7.67 -6.84 29.73
C ASP A 65 7.64 -5.68 28.71
N ALA A 66 6.52 -4.98 28.71
CA ALA A 66 6.39 -3.65 28.11
C ALA A 66 7.33 -2.67 28.84
N ARG A 67 8.51 -2.42 28.27
CA ARG A 67 9.37 -1.29 28.61
C ARG A 67 9.60 -0.42 27.38
N GLU A 68 9.38 0.87 27.57
CA GLU A 68 9.47 1.94 26.59
C GLU A 68 10.80 1.95 25.82
N GLY A 69 10.69 2.06 24.49
CA GLY A 69 11.42 3.10 23.76
C GLY A 69 12.90 2.89 23.49
N GLY A 70 13.34 1.66 23.28
CA GLY A 70 14.62 1.38 22.62
C GLY A 70 14.41 0.31 21.57
N ALA A 71 14.07 0.70 20.35
CA ALA A 71 14.06 -0.25 19.24
C ALA A 71 15.50 -0.69 18.98
N GLY A 72 15.94 -1.75 19.66
CA GLY A 72 17.14 -2.47 19.29
C GLY A 72 17.06 -2.93 17.84
N MET A 73 18.21 -3.22 17.24
CA MET A 73 18.25 -3.75 15.88
C MET A 73 17.49 -5.07 15.83
N ILE A 74 16.44 -5.13 15.02
CA ILE A 74 15.73 -6.39 14.71
C ILE A 74 16.50 -7.18 13.65
N THR A 75 16.33 -8.49 13.65
CA THR A 75 16.88 -9.34 12.59
C THR A 75 15.99 -9.33 11.34
N ILE A 76 16.57 -9.65 10.19
CA ILE A 76 15.80 -9.79 8.94
C ILE A 76 14.72 -10.87 9.05
N ASP A 77 14.93 -11.89 9.88
CA ASP A 77 13.96 -12.97 10.07
C ASP A 77 12.73 -12.50 10.85
N GLN A 78 12.89 -11.56 11.79
CA GLN A 78 11.75 -10.93 12.47
C GLN A 78 10.91 -10.09 11.50
N PHE A 79 11.53 -9.38 10.56
CA PHE A 79 10.80 -8.66 9.51
C PHE A 79 10.08 -9.62 8.57
N ARG A 80 10.73 -10.71 8.14
CA ARG A 80 10.13 -11.76 7.30
C ARG A 80 8.98 -12.49 7.96
N ALA A 81 8.92 -12.51 9.29
CA ALA A 81 7.79 -13.08 10.02
C ALA A 81 6.51 -12.23 9.88
N ILE A 82 6.60 -10.99 9.42
CA ILE A 82 5.45 -10.11 9.18
C ILE A 82 5.04 -10.24 7.70
N ASP A 83 3.79 -10.62 7.46
CA ASP A 83 3.23 -10.74 6.10
C ASP A 83 2.69 -9.38 5.66
N LEU A 84 3.56 -8.60 5.01
CA LEU A 84 3.22 -7.29 4.44
C LEU A 84 2.79 -7.45 2.98
N ARG A 85 1.59 -6.97 2.65
CA ARG A 85 1.03 -7.05 1.29
C ARG A 85 0.45 -5.73 0.82
N VAL A 86 0.51 -5.50 -0.48
CA VAL A 86 -0.22 -4.41 -1.12
C VAL A 86 -1.62 -4.89 -1.48
N GLY A 87 -2.64 -4.21 -0.97
CA GLY A 87 -4.03 -4.47 -1.29
C GLY A 87 -4.71 -3.29 -1.95
N THR A 88 -5.79 -3.55 -2.68
CA THR A 88 -6.63 -2.51 -3.30
C THR A 88 -7.91 -2.33 -2.50
N VAL A 89 -8.24 -1.11 -2.11
CA VAL A 89 -9.46 -0.82 -1.36
C VAL A 89 -10.67 -0.95 -2.30
N ARG A 90 -11.56 -1.90 -2.02
CA ARG A 90 -12.81 -2.13 -2.78
C ARG A 90 -13.98 -1.33 -2.24
N ALA A 91 -14.05 -1.18 -0.92
CA ALA A 91 -15.07 -0.38 -0.26
C ALA A 91 -14.49 0.32 0.96
N ALA A 92 -15.01 1.49 1.26
CA ALA A 92 -14.69 2.25 2.45
C ALA A 92 -15.97 2.86 3.02
N GLU A 93 -16.25 2.57 4.29
CA GLU A 93 -17.47 2.98 4.96
C GLU A 93 -17.15 3.57 6.34
N PRO A 94 -17.87 4.62 6.79
CA PRO A 94 -17.72 5.13 8.13
C PRO A 94 -18.20 4.11 9.17
N HIS A 95 -17.49 4.01 10.29
CA HIS A 95 -17.92 3.12 11.36
C HIS A 95 -19.20 3.63 12.04
N PRO A 96 -20.23 2.78 12.24
CA PRO A 96 -21.53 3.21 12.78
C PRO A 96 -21.44 3.73 14.22
N ASN A 97 -20.54 3.15 15.03
CA ASN A 97 -20.36 3.48 16.44
C ASN A 97 -19.05 4.24 16.75
N ALA A 98 -18.35 4.76 15.74
CA ALA A 98 -17.07 5.45 15.95
C ALA A 98 -16.79 6.54 14.91
N ASP A 99 -16.65 7.78 15.38
CA ASP A 99 -16.49 8.96 14.52
C ASP A 99 -15.08 9.11 13.93
N ARG A 100 -14.11 8.36 14.45
CA ARG A 100 -12.69 8.41 14.00
C ARG A 100 -12.27 7.19 13.18
N LEU A 101 -13.12 6.17 13.05
CA LEU A 101 -12.79 4.92 12.38
C LEU A 101 -13.51 4.79 11.04
N LEU A 102 -12.82 4.18 10.08
CA LEU A 102 -13.36 3.71 8.81
C LEU A 102 -13.24 2.20 8.73
N LEU A 103 -14.26 1.54 8.19
CA LEU A 103 -14.19 0.16 7.73
C LEU A 103 -13.70 0.18 6.28
N LEU A 104 -12.64 -0.56 6.02
CA LEU A 104 -12.05 -0.72 4.70
C LEU A 104 -12.15 -2.19 4.30
N ARG A 105 -12.68 -2.45 3.12
CA ARG A 105 -12.60 -3.77 2.47
C ARG A 105 -11.43 -3.74 1.51
N VAL A 106 -10.40 -4.51 1.80
CA VAL A 106 -9.17 -4.53 1.01
C VAL A 106 -9.05 -5.88 0.31
N ASP A 107 -8.90 -5.82 -1.00
CA ASP A 107 -8.67 -6.96 -1.87
C ASP A 107 -7.17 -7.23 -2.01
N LEU A 108 -6.76 -8.43 -1.61
CA LEU A 108 -5.41 -8.95 -1.73
C LEU A 108 -5.24 -9.83 -2.97
N GLY A 109 -6.19 -9.81 -3.90
CA GLY A 109 -6.18 -10.60 -5.13
C GLY A 109 -6.63 -12.05 -4.93
N THR A 110 -6.25 -12.68 -3.82
CA THR A 110 -6.71 -14.03 -3.45
C THR A 110 -7.91 -14.04 -2.51
N GLU A 111 -8.03 -13.01 -1.68
CA GLU A 111 -9.06 -12.87 -0.66
C GLU A 111 -9.35 -11.38 -0.40
N GLU A 112 -10.57 -11.10 0.07
CA GLU A 112 -10.96 -9.78 0.56
C GLU A 112 -10.98 -9.80 2.08
N ARG A 113 -10.38 -8.79 2.71
CA ARG A 113 -10.33 -8.67 4.17
C ARG A 113 -10.94 -7.37 4.64
N GLN A 114 -11.60 -7.46 5.79
CA GLN A 114 -12.13 -6.29 6.48
C GLN A 114 -11.10 -5.75 7.46
N LEU A 115 -10.75 -4.47 7.28
CA LEU A 115 -9.82 -3.75 8.12
C LEU A 115 -10.53 -2.53 8.72
N VAL A 116 -10.17 -2.18 9.95
CA VAL A 116 -10.65 -0.96 10.61
C VAL A 116 -9.47 -0.01 10.78
N ALA A 117 -9.57 1.18 10.20
CA ALA A 117 -8.51 2.18 10.21
C ALA A 117 -8.96 3.51 10.83
N GLY A 118 -8.12 4.07 11.71
CA GLY A 118 -8.37 5.34 12.40
C GLY A 118 -8.06 6.59 11.56
N ILE A 119 -8.41 6.60 10.28
CA ILE A 119 -7.98 7.62 9.31
C ILE A 119 -9.09 8.58 8.86
N ARG A 120 -10.26 8.52 9.51
CA ARG A 120 -11.46 9.28 9.12
C ARG A 120 -11.24 10.80 9.15
N ALA A 121 -10.33 11.30 9.97
CA ALA A 121 -10.02 12.72 10.06
C ALA A 121 -9.22 13.26 8.86
N HIS A 122 -8.59 12.39 8.07
CA HIS A 122 -7.67 12.78 7.00
C HIS A 122 -8.14 12.35 5.61
N TYR A 123 -9.00 11.34 5.51
CA TYR A 123 -9.41 10.76 4.24
C TYR A 123 -10.93 10.60 4.14
N ASP A 124 -11.47 11.01 2.99
CA ASP A 124 -12.84 10.68 2.61
C ASP A 124 -12.95 9.23 2.17
N PRO A 125 -13.97 8.47 2.63
CA PRO A 125 -14.16 7.07 2.24
C PRO A 125 -14.22 6.89 0.71
N ALA A 126 -14.91 7.80 0.01
CA ALA A 126 -15.03 7.74 -1.45
C ALA A 126 -13.67 7.88 -2.18
N ALA A 127 -12.73 8.64 -1.63
CA ALA A 127 -11.40 8.82 -2.21
C ALA A 127 -10.48 7.61 -1.97
N LEU A 128 -10.79 6.77 -0.98
CA LEU A 128 -10.01 5.57 -0.69
C LEU A 128 -10.35 4.42 -1.63
N VAL A 129 -11.58 4.35 -2.15
CA VAL A 129 -12.00 3.29 -3.07
C VAL A 129 -11.14 3.32 -4.34
N GLY A 130 -10.59 2.17 -4.72
CA GLY A 130 -9.68 2.01 -5.85
C GLY A 130 -8.22 2.37 -5.55
N SER A 131 -7.91 2.93 -4.38
CA SER A 131 -6.52 3.20 -3.98
C SER A 131 -5.81 1.93 -3.51
N GLN A 132 -4.50 1.84 -3.77
CA GLN A 132 -3.65 0.78 -3.22
C GLN A 132 -3.09 1.21 -1.87
N VAL A 133 -3.00 0.26 -0.93
CA VAL A 133 -2.48 0.48 0.42
C VAL A 133 -1.66 -0.72 0.88
N VAL A 134 -0.68 -0.49 1.74
CA VAL A 134 0.08 -1.57 2.38
C VAL A 134 -0.64 -2.04 3.64
N VAL A 135 -0.80 -3.35 3.78
CA VAL A 135 -1.48 -3.97 4.92
C VAL A 135 -0.64 -5.09 5.52
N VAL A 136 -0.85 -5.33 6.81
CA VAL A 136 -0.31 -6.49 7.51
C VAL A 136 -1.37 -7.60 7.51
N ALA A 137 -1.07 -8.72 6.85
CA ALA A 137 -1.99 -9.82 6.61
C ALA A 137 -1.89 -10.98 7.61
N ASN A 138 -0.91 -11.01 8.50
CA ASN A 138 -0.76 -12.10 9.48
C ASN A 138 -0.94 -11.64 10.94
N LEU A 139 -1.66 -10.55 11.17
CA LEU A 139 -2.05 -10.14 12.51
C LEU A 139 -3.28 -10.91 13.00
N GLU A 140 -3.31 -11.19 14.30
CA GLU A 140 -4.50 -11.74 14.95
C GLU A 140 -5.68 -10.76 14.81
N PRO A 141 -6.89 -11.25 14.48
CA PRO A 141 -8.05 -10.38 14.34
C PRO A 141 -8.35 -9.63 15.64
N ALA A 142 -8.48 -8.31 15.55
CA ALA A 142 -8.81 -7.44 16.68
C ALA A 142 -10.23 -6.92 16.56
N LYS A 143 -11.00 -6.97 17.65
CA LYS A 143 -12.36 -6.41 17.70
C LYS A 143 -12.32 -4.97 18.19
N LEU A 144 -12.63 -4.03 17.29
CA LEU A 144 -12.76 -2.62 17.61
C LEU A 144 -14.23 -2.23 17.58
N ARG A 145 -14.79 -1.86 18.74
CA ARG A 145 -16.17 -1.34 18.87
C ARG A 145 -17.26 -2.25 18.24
N GLY A 146 -17.05 -3.56 18.29
CA GLY A 146 -17.98 -4.58 17.78
C GLY A 146 -17.69 -5.05 16.35
N VAL A 147 -16.74 -4.43 15.65
CA VAL A 147 -16.31 -4.81 14.30
C VAL A 147 -14.96 -5.51 14.37
N GLU A 148 -14.82 -6.62 13.62
CA GLU A 148 -13.55 -7.36 13.50
C GLU A 148 -12.64 -6.71 12.44
N SER A 149 -11.39 -6.46 12.80
CA SER A 149 -10.31 -6.03 11.91
C SER A 149 -9.33 -7.17 11.74
N GLN A 150 -9.19 -7.67 10.52
CA GLN A 150 -8.35 -8.83 10.17
C GLN A 150 -6.95 -8.43 9.71
N GLY A 151 -6.44 -7.33 10.28
CA GLY A 151 -5.17 -6.73 9.93
C GLY A 151 -5.10 -5.25 10.27
N MET A 152 -4.04 -4.62 9.78
CA MET A 152 -3.77 -3.21 9.97
C MET A 152 -3.23 -2.61 8.68
N VAL A 153 -3.74 -1.42 8.32
CA VAL A 153 -3.19 -0.63 7.21
C VAL A 153 -2.02 0.18 7.74
N LEU A 154 -0.93 0.23 6.97
CA LEU A 154 0.23 1.03 7.33
C LEU A 154 0.07 2.49 6.90
N ALA A 155 0.37 3.39 7.81
CA ALA A 155 0.37 4.82 7.58
C ALA A 155 1.57 5.46 8.29
N ALA A 156 2.12 6.50 7.68
CA ALA A 156 3.07 7.40 8.31
C ALA A 156 2.30 8.46 9.11
N SER A 157 2.71 8.69 10.35
CA SER A 157 2.21 9.80 11.18
C SER A 157 3.25 10.92 11.17
N ASP A 158 2.85 12.09 10.67
CA ASP A 158 3.67 13.31 10.62
C ASP A 158 2.94 14.43 11.37
N GLY A 159 3.24 14.55 12.68
CA GLY A 159 2.51 15.42 13.60
C GLY A 159 1.02 15.05 13.64
N ASP A 160 0.17 16.00 13.24
CA ASP A 160 -1.28 15.79 13.16
C ASP A 160 -1.73 15.15 11.84
N ARG A 161 -0.84 14.89 10.88
CA ARG A 161 -1.19 14.26 9.59
C ARG A 161 -0.96 12.76 9.62
N VAL A 162 -1.91 12.01 9.08
CA VAL A 162 -1.75 10.58 8.80
C VAL A 162 -1.73 10.39 7.29
N VAL A 163 -0.67 9.77 6.78
CA VAL A 163 -0.46 9.53 5.34
C VAL A 163 -0.38 8.03 5.09
N LEU A 164 -1.30 7.49 4.30
CA LEU A 164 -1.32 6.08 3.95
C LEU A 164 -0.09 5.70 3.12
N LEU A 165 0.53 4.57 3.45
CA LEU A 165 1.61 4.01 2.64
C LEU A 165 1.04 3.33 1.40
N ARG A 166 1.60 3.67 0.25
CA ARG A 166 1.19 3.19 -1.08
C ARG A 166 2.45 2.91 -1.91
N PRO A 167 2.43 1.95 -2.84
CA PRO A 167 3.50 1.80 -3.81
C PRO A 167 3.52 3.01 -4.75
N ASP A 168 4.71 3.36 -5.25
CA ASP A 168 4.88 4.47 -6.21
C ASP A 168 4.23 4.14 -7.57
N ASP A 169 4.31 2.87 -7.98
CA ASP A 169 3.68 2.33 -9.19
C ASP A 169 2.56 1.34 -8.84
N PRO A 170 1.51 1.22 -9.68
CA PRO A 170 0.46 0.25 -9.46
C PRO A 170 1.00 -1.17 -9.56
N VAL A 171 0.74 -1.98 -8.54
CA VAL A 171 1.15 -3.39 -8.49
C VAL A 171 -0.06 -4.33 -8.47
N THR A 172 0.17 -5.62 -8.72
CA THR A 172 -0.89 -6.61 -8.59
C THR A 172 -1.37 -6.69 -7.13
N PRO A 173 -2.69 -6.70 -6.87
CA PRO A 173 -3.21 -6.94 -5.52
C PRO A 173 -2.64 -8.23 -4.93
N GLY A 174 -2.21 -8.18 -3.67
CA GLY A 174 -1.54 -9.28 -2.98
C GLY A 174 -0.03 -9.33 -3.14
N ALA A 175 0.59 -8.37 -3.85
CA ALA A 175 2.03 -8.28 -3.97
C ALA A 175 2.70 -8.17 -2.58
N VAL A 176 3.73 -8.98 -2.35
CA VAL A 176 4.47 -9.06 -1.08
C VAL A 176 5.48 -7.92 -1.01
N VAL A 177 5.50 -7.22 0.13
CA VAL A 177 6.50 -6.19 0.45
C VAL A 177 7.71 -6.85 1.11
N ARG A 178 8.92 -6.52 0.66
CA ARG A 178 10.17 -7.17 1.09
C ARG A 178 11.35 -6.21 1.07
#